data_AF-A0A4C2ELI0-F1
#
_entry.id   AF-A0A4C2ELI0-F1
#
_cell.length_a   1.000
_cell.length_b   1.000
_cell.length_c   1.000
_cell.angle_alpha   90.00
_cell.angle_beta   90.00
_cell.angle_gamma   90.00
#
_symmetry.space_group_name_H-M   'P 1'
#
loop_
_entity.id
_entity.type
_entity.pdbx_description
1 polymer ?
#
loop_
_entity_poly.entity_id
_entity_poly.type
_entity_poly.pdbx_seq_one_letter_code
_entity_poly.pdbx_strand_id
1 'polypeptide(L)'
;MDRFMDVGHVAETLPDLSDALEDPRLRQFGLVGGVALVAVGALLSLAPASGQWLFWSSAVAATLVFIGVPLLCLGLAAPDPDQGSLFHLGIDLSATQRRAVALGSLCITMTPIVLAAGTPLGLPTLVLAIAATMSVVGSVLILTGFVAWTSAAIAEPSRH
;
A
#
# COMPACT_ATOMS: atom_id res chain seq x y z
N MET A 1 -3.06 -7.50 -29.00
CA MET A 1 -3.33 -6.35 -28.12
C MET A 1 -3.91 -6.91 -26.83
N ASP A 2 -3.15 -6.77 -25.75
CA ASP A 2 -3.18 -7.57 -24.53
C ASP A 2 -4.46 -7.43 -23.71
N ARG A 3 -5.27 -8.48 -23.72
CA ARG A 3 -6.50 -8.63 -22.92
C ARG A 3 -6.24 -9.02 -21.45
N PHE A 4 -4.97 -9.12 -21.06
CA PHE A 4 -4.54 -9.53 -19.71
C PHE A 4 -4.33 -8.34 -18.74
N MET A 5 -4.53 -7.09 -19.20
CA MET A 5 -4.44 -5.87 -18.37
C MET A 5 -5.79 -5.14 -18.25
N ASP A 6 -6.92 -5.83 -18.44
CA ASP A 6 -8.21 -5.22 -18.17
C ASP A 6 -8.45 -5.23 -16.66
N VAL A 7 -8.31 -4.06 -16.03
CA VAL A 7 -8.42 -3.85 -14.59
C VAL A 7 -9.77 -4.37 -14.04
N GLY A 8 -10.80 -4.41 -14.90
CA GLY A 8 -12.11 -4.99 -14.58
C GLY A 8 -12.08 -6.50 -14.32
N HIS A 9 -11.29 -7.27 -15.07
CA HIS A 9 -11.28 -8.74 -14.92
C HIS A 9 -10.51 -9.20 -13.68
N VAL A 10 -9.45 -8.48 -13.31
CA VAL A 10 -8.72 -8.75 -12.05
C VAL A 10 -9.65 -8.47 -10.86
N ALA A 11 -10.44 -7.39 -10.93
CA ALA A 11 -11.27 -6.94 -9.82
C ALA A 11 -12.51 -7.81 -9.52
N GLU A 12 -13.05 -8.55 -10.49
CA GLU A 12 -14.13 -9.52 -10.23
C GLU A 12 -13.68 -10.71 -9.36
N THR A 13 -12.38 -11.00 -9.35
CA THR A 13 -11.80 -12.08 -8.54
C THR A 13 -11.31 -11.63 -7.16
N LEU A 14 -11.41 -10.34 -6.86
CA LEU A 14 -10.93 -9.75 -5.61
C LEU A 14 -12.02 -9.80 -4.52
N PRO A 15 -11.66 -10.10 -3.25
CA PRO A 15 -12.63 -10.13 -2.16
C PRO A 15 -13.22 -8.73 -1.90
N ASP A 16 -14.50 -8.70 -1.54
CA ASP A 16 -15.23 -7.46 -1.33
C ASP A 16 -14.80 -6.76 -0.04
N LEU A 17 -14.11 -5.63 -0.19
CA LEU A 17 -13.62 -4.77 0.90
C LEU A 17 -14.31 -3.40 0.90
N SER A 18 -15.41 -3.26 0.15
CA SER A 18 -16.03 -1.96 -0.14
C SER A 18 -16.46 -1.22 1.12
N ASP A 19 -17.15 -1.89 2.03
CA ASP A 19 -17.65 -1.28 3.27
C ASP A 19 -16.52 -0.73 4.16
N ALA A 20 -15.37 -1.42 4.19
CA ALA A 20 -14.20 -0.96 4.95
C ALA A 20 -13.50 0.22 4.25
N LEU A 21 -13.53 0.26 2.92
CA LEU A 21 -12.91 1.31 2.11
C LEU A 21 -13.73 2.59 2.02
N GLU A 22 -15.01 2.53 2.38
CA GLU A 22 -15.87 3.71 2.46
C GLU A 22 -15.74 4.46 3.78
N ASP A 23 -15.01 3.93 4.77
CA ASP A 23 -14.78 4.63 6.04
C ASP A 23 -13.90 5.88 5.81
N PRO A 24 -14.43 7.11 6.01
CA PRO A 24 -13.68 8.34 5.81
C PRO A 24 -12.48 8.50 6.75
N ARG A 25 -12.46 7.78 7.88
CA ARG A 25 -11.33 7.79 8.82
C ARG A 25 -10.11 7.10 8.24
N LEU A 26 -10.31 6.15 7.32
CA LEU A 26 -9.24 5.39 6.65
C LEU A 26 -8.25 6.33 5.94
N ARG A 27 -8.75 7.44 5.39
CA ARG A 27 -7.91 8.48 4.78
C ARG A 27 -6.98 9.13 5.78
N GLN A 28 -7.52 9.61 6.89
CA GLN A 28 -6.72 10.26 7.93
C GLN A 28 -5.71 9.29 8.54
N PHE A 29 -6.14 8.07 8.88
CA PHE A 29 -5.24 7.06 9.43
C PHE A 29 -4.15 6.63 8.44
N GLY A 30 -4.51 6.41 7.18
CA GLY A 30 -3.55 6.01 6.15
C GLY A 30 -2.54 7.12 5.84
N LEU A 31 -3.00 8.36 5.67
CA LEU A 31 -2.12 9.50 5.40
C LEU A 31 -1.24 9.84 6.60
N VAL A 32 -1.83 10.11 7.77
CA VAL A 32 -1.05 10.52 8.96
C VAL A 32 -0.19 9.37 9.47
N GLY A 33 -0.78 8.17 9.59
CA GLY A 33 -0.07 6.99 10.05
C GLY A 33 1.02 6.54 9.08
N GLY A 34 0.70 6.48 7.78
CA GLY A 34 1.67 6.13 6.74
C GLY A 34 2.85 7.09 6.67
N VAL A 35 2.58 8.41 6.65
CA VAL A 35 3.64 9.43 6.68
C VAL A 35 4.47 9.35 7.96
N ALA A 36 3.85 9.20 9.13
CA ALA A 36 4.57 9.11 10.40
C ALA A 36 5.51 7.89 10.43
N LEU A 37 5.03 6.72 9.99
CA LEU A 37 5.85 5.50 9.94
C LEU A 37 7.03 5.65 8.98
N VAL A 38 6.81 6.20 7.79
CA VAL A 38 7.88 6.46 6.81
C VAL A 38 8.89 7.48 7.34
N ALA A 39 8.42 8.56 7.97
CA ALA A 39 9.29 9.58 8.55
C ALA A 39 10.15 9.02 9.68
N VAL A 40 9.58 8.25 10.60
CA VAL A 40 10.34 7.59 11.68
C VAL A 40 11.34 6.58 11.10
N GLY A 41 10.94 5.78 10.11
CA GLY A 41 11.84 4.84 9.43
C GLY A 41 13.02 5.54 8.74
N ALA A 42 12.75 6.66 8.06
CA ALA A 42 13.79 7.48 7.44
C ALA A 42 14.76 8.07 8.49
N LEU A 43 14.23 8.60 9.60
CA LEU A 43 15.06 9.13 10.69
C LEU A 43 15.94 8.04 11.33
N LEU A 44 15.42 6.83 11.52
CA LEU A 44 16.20 5.70 12.03
C LEU A 44 17.29 5.22 11.05
N SER A 45 17.07 5.38 9.75
CA SER A 45 18.08 5.07 8.72
C SER A 45 19.21 6.11 8.69
N LEU A 46 18.91 7.35 9.08
CA LEU A 46 19.87 8.47 9.12
C LEU A 46 20.58 8.60 10.47
N ALA A 47 20.07 7.94 11.52
CA ALA A 47 20.64 8.03 12.85
C ALA A 47 22.05 7.39 12.88
N PRO A 48 23.05 8.06 13.49
CA PRO A 48 24.38 7.48 13.64
C PRO A 48 24.30 6.25 14.57
N ALA A 49 24.36 5.06 13.99
CA ALA A 49 24.34 3.79 14.67
C ALA A 49 25.57 2.97 14.27
N SER A 50 26.11 2.17 15.21
CA SER A 50 27.28 1.33 14.96
C SER A 50 27.09 -0.09 15.49
N GLY A 51 27.81 -1.05 14.89
CA GLY A 51 27.77 -2.45 15.29
C GLY A 51 26.37 -3.06 15.21
N GLN A 52 25.98 -3.81 16.25
CA GLN A 52 24.69 -4.50 16.31
C GLN A 52 23.48 -3.54 16.32
N TRP A 53 23.66 -2.31 16.81
CA TRP A 53 22.62 -1.28 16.81
C TRP A 53 22.26 -0.79 15.40
N LEU A 54 23.24 -0.73 14.48
CA LEU A 54 23.02 -0.37 13.08
C LEU A 54 22.12 -1.39 12.38
N PHE A 55 22.35 -2.68 12.63
CA PHE A 55 21.53 -3.75 12.07
C PHE A 55 20.06 -3.64 12.52
N TRP A 56 19.82 -3.51 13.83
CA TRP A 56 18.47 -3.39 14.36
C TRP A 56 17.79 -2.09 13.93
N SER A 57 18.49 -0.96 13.93
CA SER A 57 17.96 0.32 13.43
C SER A 57 17.52 0.20 11.97
N SER A 58 18.36 -0.44 11.13
CA SER A 58 18.04 -0.64 9.71
C SER A 58 16.88 -1.61 9.50
N ALA A 59 16.80 -2.70 10.28
CA ALA A 59 15.70 -3.66 10.20
C ALA A 59 14.35 -3.04 10.63
N VAL A 60 14.36 -2.27 11.72
CA VAL A 60 13.17 -1.54 12.19
C VAL A 60 12.80 -0.45 11.18
N ALA A 61 13.75 0.33 10.69
CA ALA A 61 13.53 1.34 9.67
C ALA A 61 12.90 0.76 8.40
N ALA A 62 13.47 -0.33 7.89
CA ALA A 62 12.93 -1.04 6.73
C ALA A 62 11.51 -1.51 6.99
N THR A 63 11.22 -2.12 8.14
CA THR A 63 9.87 -2.58 8.51
C THR A 63 8.86 -1.42 8.58
N LEU A 64 9.25 -0.30 9.17
CA LEU A 64 8.39 0.89 9.28
C LEU A 64 8.06 1.48 7.91
N VAL A 65 9.04 1.57 7.00
CA VAL A 65 8.81 2.01 5.62
C VAL A 65 7.94 0.99 4.87
N PHE A 66 8.20 -0.30 5.08
CA PHE A 66 7.50 -1.40 4.42
C PHE A 66 6.01 -1.49 4.80
N ILE A 67 5.65 -1.05 6.01
CA ILE A 67 4.24 -0.96 6.46
C ILE A 67 3.67 0.44 6.15
N GLY A 68 4.47 1.48 6.32
CA GLY A 68 4.05 2.88 6.16
C GLY A 68 3.67 3.24 4.73
N VAL A 69 4.41 2.76 3.73
CA VAL A 69 4.09 3.02 2.31
C VAL A 69 2.75 2.41 1.90
N PRO A 70 2.45 1.13 2.17
CA PRO A 70 1.11 0.56 1.95
C PRO A 70 -0.02 1.31 2.65
N LEU A 71 0.19 1.74 3.90
CA LEU A 71 -0.80 2.52 4.65
C LEU A 71 -1.03 3.89 4.02
N LEU A 72 0.04 4.53 3.54
CA LEU A 72 -0.05 5.78 2.80
C LEU A 72 -0.84 5.58 1.51
N CYS A 73 -0.52 4.55 0.73
CA CYS A 73 -1.24 4.18 -0.49
C CYS A 73 -2.73 3.92 -0.20
N LEU A 74 -3.04 3.23 0.89
CA LEU A 74 -4.40 2.97 1.33
C LEU A 74 -5.14 4.28 1.69
N GLY A 75 -4.46 5.20 2.39
CA GLY A 75 -5.02 6.52 2.72
C GLY A 75 -5.27 7.38 1.47
N LEU A 76 -4.36 7.35 0.49
CA LEU A 76 -4.54 8.02 -0.80
C LEU A 76 -5.68 7.40 -1.62
N ALA A 77 -5.94 6.11 -1.44
CA ALA A 77 -7.04 5.41 -2.07
C ALA A 77 -8.37 5.52 -1.31
N ALA A 78 -8.41 6.13 -0.13
CA ALA A 78 -9.65 6.37 0.59
C ALA A 78 -10.49 7.48 -0.10
N PRO A 79 -11.82 7.46 0.05
CA PRO A 79 -12.72 8.45 -0.52
C PRO A 79 -12.24 9.90 -0.29
N ASP A 80 -12.31 10.72 -1.32
CA ASP A 80 -11.92 12.14 -1.22
C ASP A 80 -12.96 12.91 -0.40
N PRO A 81 -12.56 13.61 0.68
CA PRO A 81 -13.48 14.42 1.45
C PRO A 81 -13.89 15.69 0.68
N ASP A 82 -14.96 16.33 1.15
CA ASP A 82 -15.53 17.54 0.54
C ASP A 82 -14.49 18.66 0.35
N GLN A 83 -14.73 19.48 -0.68
CA GLN A 83 -13.92 20.67 -0.99
C GLN A 83 -13.90 21.63 0.22
N GLY A 84 -12.75 21.70 0.90
CA GLY A 84 -12.58 22.44 2.16
C GLY A 84 -11.87 21.64 3.25
N SER A 85 -11.76 20.32 3.10
CA SER A 85 -10.97 19.47 4.01
C SER A 85 -9.47 19.58 3.74
N LEU A 86 -8.66 19.60 4.80
CA LEU A 86 -7.19 19.56 4.75
C LEU A 86 -6.64 18.31 4.03
N PHE A 87 -7.45 17.27 3.93
CA PHE A 87 -7.09 16.01 3.29
C PHE A 87 -7.65 15.88 1.87
N HIS A 88 -8.29 16.91 1.32
CA HIS A 88 -8.72 16.90 -0.08
C HIS A 88 -7.49 16.96 -0.99
N LEU A 89 -7.26 15.92 -1.78
CA LEU A 89 -6.06 15.77 -2.63
C LEU A 89 -6.41 15.71 -4.13
N GLY A 90 -7.70 15.71 -4.49
CA GLY A 90 -8.15 15.57 -5.87
C GLY A 90 -7.90 14.17 -6.45
N ILE A 91 -7.69 13.18 -5.57
CA ILE A 91 -7.52 11.78 -5.97
C ILE A 91 -8.88 11.10 -5.81
N ASP A 92 -9.58 10.96 -6.94
CA ASP A 92 -10.84 10.22 -7.00
C ASP A 92 -10.65 8.91 -7.77
N LEU A 93 -10.43 7.84 -7.02
CA LEU A 93 -10.34 6.49 -7.56
C LEU A 93 -11.74 5.88 -7.66
N SER A 94 -12.01 5.16 -8.76
CA SER A 94 -13.19 4.29 -8.84
C SER A 94 -13.16 3.20 -7.76
N ALA A 95 -14.32 2.65 -7.39
CA ALA A 95 -14.41 1.58 -6.39
C ALA A 95 -13.48 0.39 -6.72
N THR A 96 -13.36 0.04 -8.00
CA THR A 96 -12.49 -1.01 -8.52
C THR A 96 -11.02 -0.72 -8.26
N GLN A 97 -10.56 0.50 -8.55
CA GLN A 97 -9.18 0.91 -8.34
C GLN A 97 -8.85 0.98 -6.83
N ARG A 98 -9.77 1.46 -6.01
CA ARG A 98 -9.61 1.47 -4.54
C ARG A 98 -9.45 0.06 -3.98
N ARG A 99 -10.28 -0.90 -4.43
CA ARG A 99 -10.17 -2.31 -4.03
C ARG A 99 -8.81 -2.89 -4.40
N ALA A 100 -8.31 -2.61 -5.61
CA ALA A 100 -6.98 -3.06 -6.03
C ALA A 100 -5.87 -2.49 -5.13
N VAL A 101 -5.88 -1.19 -4.84
CA VAL A 101 -4.90 -0.58 -3.92
C VAL A 101 -5.01 -1.16 -2.52
N ALA A 102 -6.24 -1.36 -2.02
CA ALA A 102 -6.48 -1.88 -0.68
C ALA A 102 -5.95 -3.30 -0.49
N LEU A 103 -6.22 -4.17 -1.45
CA LEU A 103 -5.72 -5.54 -1.44
C LEU A 103 -4.23 -5.58 -1.60
N GLY A 104 -3.69 -4.73 -2.47
CA GLY A 104 -2.25 -4.59 -2.61
C GLY A 104 -1.59 -4.18 -1.30
N SER A 105 -2.15 -3.18 -0.62
CA SER A 105 -1.66 -2.73 0.69
C SER A 105 -1.78 -3.81 1.77
N LEU A 106 -2.88 -4.57 1.78
CA LEU A 106 -3.06 -5.69 2.71
C LEU A 106 -2.01 -6.80 2.47
N CYS A 107 -1.77 -7.17 1.21
CA CYS A 107 -0.76 -8.15 0.85
C CYS A 107 0.64 -7.74 1.33
N ILE A 108 1.03 -6.48 1.12
CA ILE A 108 2.34 -5.99 1.56
C ILE A 108 2.41 -5.94 3.09
N THR A 109 1.41 -5.40 3.79
CA THR A 109 1.42 -5.31 5.26
C THR A 109 1.40 -6.67 5.96
N MET A 110 0.84 -7.71 5.35
CA MET A 110 0.86 -9.07 5.87
C MET A 110 2.21 -9.80 5.69
N THR A 111 3.05 -9.34 4.77
CA THR A 111 4.36 -9.95 4.48
C THR A 111 5.26 -10.10 5.72
N PRO A 112 5.50 -9.06 6.55
CA PRO A 112 6.31 -9.21 7.77
C PRO A 112 5.67 -10.16 8.79
N ILE A 113 4.34 -10.26 8.83
CA ILE A 113 3.61 -11.20 9.70
C ILE A 113 3.87 -12.64 9.24
N VAL A 114 3.79 -12.90 7.94
CA VAL A 114 4.12 -14.21 7.36
C VAL A 114 5.57 -14.59 7.62
N LEU A 115 6.52 -13.65 7.47
CA LEU A 115 7.92 -13.87 7.79
C LEU A 115 8.10 -14.25 9.26
N ALA A 116 7.46 -13.53 10.19
CA ALA A 116 7.56 -13.75 11.63
C ALA A 116 6.87 -15.05 12.09
N ALA A 117 5.71 -15.38 11.53
CA ALA A 117 4.95 -16.58 11.89
C ALA A 117 5.50 -17.85 11.22
N GLY A 118 6.08 -17.72 10.02
CA GLY A 118 6.59 -18.85 9.24
C GLY A 118 8.01 -19.28 9.62
N THR A 119 8.87 -18.36 10.08
CA THR A 119 10.25 -18.71 10.47
C THR A 119 10.36 -19.76 11.59
N PRO A 120 9.51 -19.76 12.64
CA PRO A 120 9.51 -20.79 13.67
C PRO A 120 9.18 -22.21 13.17
N LEU A 121 8.56 -22.34 11.99
CA LEU A 121 8.15 -23.62 11.41
C LEU A 121 9.28 -24.34 10.63
N GLY A 122 10.49 -23.76 10.58
CA GLY A 122 11.65 -24.40 9.97
C GLY A 122 11.64 -24.43 8.43
N LEU A 123 10.81 -23.61 7.79
CA LEU A 123 10.68 -23.52 6.32
C LEU A 123 11.12 -22.14 5.76
N PRO A 124 12.35 -21.67 6.05
CA PRO A 124 12.74 -20.28 5.78
C PRO A 124 12.67 -19.90 4.30
N THR A 125 13.01 -20.82 3.38
CA THR A 125 12.95 -20.56 1.93
C THR A 125 11.52 -20.45 1.41
N LEU A 126 10.62 -21.32 1.86
CA LEU A 126 9.21 -21.28 1.44
C LEU A 126 8.52 -20.02 1.99
N VAL A 127 8.77 -19.69 3.26
CA VAL A 127 8.23 -18.51 3.93
C VAL A 127 8.74 -17.23 3.25
N LEU A 128 10.01 -17.18 2.89
CA LEU A 128 10.58 -16.08 2.11
C LEU A 128 9.96 -15.98 0.72
N ALA A 129 9.72 -17.11 0.04
CA ALA A 129 9.08 -17.11 -1.27
C ALA A 129 7.62 -16.61 -1.22
N ILE A 130 6.85 -17.02 -0.20
CA ILE A 130 5.47 -16.55 0.02
C ILE A 130 5.48 -15.05 0.31
N ALA A 131 6.33 -14.60 1.24
CA ALA A 131 6.48 -13.20 1.60
C ALA A 131 6.87 -12.33 0.37
N ALA A 132 7.84 -12.79 -0.41
CA ALA A 132 8.25 -12.10 -1.64
C ALA A 132 7.11 -12.05 -2.66
N THR A 133 6.39 -13.16 -2.86
CA THR A 133 5.25 -13.21 -3.78
C THR A 133 4.15 -12.25 -3.35
N MET A 134 3.79 -12.21 -2.06
CA MET A 134 2.81 -11.28 -1.52
C MET A 134 3.24 -9.82 -1.72
N SER A 135 4.52 -9.53 -1.54
CA SER A 135 5.08 -8.19 -1.76
C SER A 135 5.01 -7.77 -3.23
N VAL A 136 5.36 -8.67 -4.15
CA VAL A 136 5.34 -8.41 -5.60
C VAL A 136 3.90 -8.23 -6.07
N VAL A 137 3.01 -9.19 -5.75
CA VAL A 137 1.60 -9.12 -6.11
C VAL A 137 0.96 -7.88 -5.52
N GLY A 138 1.25 -7.58 -4.25
CA GLY A 138 0.71 -6.41 -3.59
C GLY A 138 1.18 -5.09 -4.22
N SER A 139 2.45 -5.00 -4.59
CA SER A 139 3.01 -3.83 -5.28
C SER A 139 2.38 -3.64 -6.66
N VAL A 140 2.22 -4.74 -7.41
CA VAL A 140 1.57 -4.71 -8.73
C VAL A 140 0.13 -4.20 -8.59
N LEU A 141 -0.64 -4.69 -7.63
CA LEU A 141 -2.03 -4.26 -7.42
C LEU A 141 -2.14 -2.77 -7.05
N ILE A 142 -1.26 -2.27 -6.16
CA ILE A 142 -1.19 -0.84 -5.83
C ILE A 142 -0.89 -0.02 -7.09
N LEU A 143 0.13 -0.41 -7.84
CA LEU A 143 0.54 0.29 -9.07
C LEU A 143 -0.57 0.26 -10.11
N THR A 144 -1.24 -0.87 -10.32
CA THR A 144 -2.36 -0.99 -11.26
C THR A 144 -3.49 -0.03 -10.89
N GLY A 145 -3.86 0.06 -9.60
CA GLY A 145 -4.90 0.98 -9.14
C GLY A 145 -4.57 2.45 -9.42
N PHE A 146 -3.35 2.88 -9.07
CA PHE A 146 -2.93 4.27 -9.28
C PHE A 146 -2.63 4.60 -10.75
N VAL A 147 -2.01 3.70 -11.51
CA VAL A 147 -1.73 3.91 -12.94
C VAL A 147 -3.03 3.95 -13.74
N ALA A 148 -4.00 3.11 -13.41
CA ALA A 148 -5.32 3.18 -14.04
C ALA A 148 -5.97 4.55 -13.79
N TRP A 149 -5.86 5.07 -12.56
CA TRP A 149 -6.35 6.42 -12.23
C TRP A 149 -5.60 7.53 -12.98
N THR A 150 -4.27 7.54 -12.98
CA THR A 150 -3.51 8.58 -13.69
C THR A 150 -3.78 8.53 -15.19
N SER A 151 -3.90 7.34 -15.77
CA SER A 151 -4.24 7.19 -17.19
C SER A 151 -5.63 7.73 -17.52
N ALA A 152 -6.64 7.49 -16.67
CA ALA A 152 -7.98 8.04 -16.82
C ALA A 152 -7.98 9.57 -16.68
N ALA A 153 -7.32 10.09 -15.63
CA ALA A 153 -7.22 11.53 -15.38
C ALA A 153 -6.50 12.29 -16.52
N ILE A 154 -5.51 11.69 -17.17
CA ILE A 154 -4.81 12.28 -18.33
C ILE A 154 -5.63 12.13 -19.61
N ALA A 155 -6.33 11.01 -19.78
CA ALA A 155 -7.17 10.74 -20.95
C ALA A 155 -8.48 11.54 -20.97
N GLU A 156 -8.77 12.28 -19.91
CA GLU A 156 -9.92 13.17 -19.77
C GLU A 156 -9.45 14.62 -19.94
N PRO A 157 -9.26 15.12 -21.18
CA PRO A 157 -8.76 16.45 -21.40
C PRO A 157 -9.93 17.40 -21.12
N SER A 158 -9.84 18.15 -20.03
CA SER A 158 -10.55 19.43 -19.82
C SER A 158 -12.07 19.43 -20.07
N ARG A 159 -12.86 19.23 -19.01
CA ARG A 159 -14.10 20.01 -18.80
C ARG A 159 -13.85 21.04 -17.70
N HIS A 160 -13.01 22.02 -18.01
CA HIS A 160 -13.02 23.34 -17.38
C HIS A 160 -13.12 24.38 -18.49
#